data_AF-A0A9Q3BE33-F1
#
_entry.id   AF-A0A9Q3BE33-F1
#
_cell.length_a   1.000
_cell.length_b   1.000
_cell.length_c   1.000
_cell.angle_alpha   90.00
_cell.angle_beta   90.00
_cell.angle_gamma   90.00
#
_symmetry.space_group_name_H-M   'P 1'
#
loop_
_entity.id
_entity.type
_entity.pdbx_description
1 polymer ?
#
loop_
_entity_poly.entity_id
_entity_poly.type
_entity_poly.pdbx_seq_one_letter_code
_entity_poly.pdbx_strand_id
1 'polypeptide(L)'
;MDLLPSSYHDSLEELWDKEEEPDKIETVMRLVLSVHHQYLDLFSKVKAEKLPPNHACDHHIQLEGSLPPVGVIYSISNQESDTLRAYISENVEKGFIWPSSSSTGTPVLFVKKKDGGLHLCVDYRKPNSVTMKNKYPVPPMNQLLTVFSGSSIFSNIYLCGS
;
A
#
# COMPACT_ATOMS: atom_id res chain seq x y z
N MET A 1 15.03 -20.22 22.50
CA MET A 1 14.40 -19.55 21.36
C MET A 1 15.22 -18.31 21.14
N ASP A 2 16.25 -18.42 20.32
CA ASP A 2 17.17 -17.32 20.09
C ASP A 2 16.47 -16.33 19.19
N LEU A 3 16.08 -15.21 19.79
CA LEU A 3 15.62 -14.03 19.06
C LEU A 3 16.71 -13.71 18.04
N LEU A 4 16.32 -13.53 16.77
CA LEU A 4 17.23 -13.01 15.76
C LEU A 4 17.89 -11.72 16.30
N PRO A 5 19.19 -11.51 16.06
CA PRO A 5 19.88 -10.33 16.55
C PRO A 5 19.16 -9.04 16.14
N SER A 6 18.96 -8.11 17.08
CA SER A 6 18.28 -6.82 16.87
C SER A 6 18.79 -6.05 15.63
N SER A 7 20.05 -6.26 15.26
CA SER A 7 20.68 -5.67 14.08
C SER A 7 20.00 -6.02 12.74
N TYR A 8 19.22 -7.10 12.66
CA TYR A 8 18.47 -7.46 11.45
C TYR A 8 17.19 -6.62 11.29
N HIS A 9 16.59 -6.15 12.38
CA HIS A 9 15.43 -5.27 12.32
C HIS A 9 15.83 -3.85 11.94
N ASP A 10 16.90 -3.32 12.56
CA ASP A 10 17.40 -1.97 12.27
C ASP A 10 17.90 -1.83 10.83
N SER A 11 18.56 -2.86 10.28
CA SER A 11 19.07 -2.83 8.89
C SER A 11 18.00 -2.91 7.81
N LEU A 12 16.83 -3.51 8.09
CA LEU A 12 15.72 -3.60 7.13
C LEU A 12 14.90 -2.31 7.10
N GLU A 13 14.69 -1.65 8.25
CA GLU A 13 14.06 -0.32 8.30
C GLU A 13 14.93 0.74 7.59
N GLU A 14 16.25 0.72 7.80
CA GLU A 14 17.19 1.62 7.11
C GLU A 14 17.28 1.43 5.58
N LEU A 15 16.89 0.26 5.07
CA LEU A 15 16.84 -0.03 3.63
C LEU A 15 15.52 0.41 2.99
N TRP A 16 14.43 0.48 3.76
CA TRP A 16 13.12 0.94 3.27
C TRP A 16 13.02 2.47 3.20
N ASP A 17 13.79 3.19 4.03
CA ASP A 17 13.84 4.66 4.02
C ASP A 17 14.83 5.23 2.98
N LYS A 18 15.64 4.38 2.32
CA LYS A 18 16.55 4.81 1.25
C LYS A 18 15.82 4.80 -0.09
N GLU A 19 15.44 5.98 -0.56
CA GLU A 19 15.08 6.24 -1.97
C GLU A 19 16.30 6.06 -2.90
N GLU A 20 16.86 4.86 -2.97
CA GLU A 20 17.66 4.49 -4.13
C GLU A 20 16.66 4.06 -5.20
N GLU A 21 16.51 4.87 -6.26
CA GLU A 21 15.66 4.55 -7.40
C GLU A 21 16.19 3.30 -8.12
N PRO A 22 15.60 2.11 -7.90
CA PRO A 22 16.05 0.88 -8.52
C PRO A 22 15.42 0.72 -9.91
N ASP A 23 15.14 1.81 -10.61
CA ASP A 23 14.39 1.78 -11.87
C ASP A 23 15.27 1.37 -13.06
N LYS A 24 16.59 1.36 -12.86
CA LYS A 24 17.52 0.80 -13.84
C LYS A 24 17.59 -0.71 -13.66
N ILE A 25 17.26 -1.45 -14.72
CA ILE A 25 17.33 -2.92 -14.80
C ILE A 25 18.69 -3.44 -14.29
N GLU A 26 19.78 -2.72 -14.58
CA GLU A 26 21.13 -3.06 -14.12
C GLU A 26 21.28 -3.05 -12.59
N THR A 27 20.62 -2.10 -11.91
CA THR A 27 20.58 -2.04 -10.44
C THR A 27 19.80 -3.23 -9.88
N VAL A 28 18.63 -3.54 -10.47
CA VAL A 28 17.80 -4.69 -10.05
C VAL A 28 18.52 -6.01 -10.28
N MET A 29 19.19 -6.19 -11.42
CA MET A 29 19.96 -7.40 -11.74
C MET A 29 21.10 -7.68 -10.76
N ARG A 30 21.69 -6.63 -10.19
CA ARG A 30 22.72 -6.74 -9.15
C ARG A 30 22.15 -7.15 -7.79
N LEU A 31 20.94 -6.71 -7.47
CA LEU A 31 20.28 -6.97 -6.19
C LEU A 31 19.53 -8.32 -6.17
N VAL A 32 18.98 -8.71 -7.31
CA VAL A 32 18.20 -9.95 -7.47
C VAL A 32 19.12 -11.10 -7.87
N LEU A 33 19.04 -12.20 -7.13
CA LEU A 33 19.78 -13.43 -7.44
C LEU A 33 19.52 -13.87 -8.89
N SER A 34 20.57 -14.33 -9.58
CA SER A 34 20.52 -14.72 -10.99
C SER A 34 19.40 -15.72 -11.33
N VAL A 35 19.09 -16.63 -10.39
CA VAL A 35 17.99 -17.60 -10.53
C VAL A 35 16.59 -16.96 -10.64
N HIS A 36 16.44 -15.71 -10.21
CA HIS A 36 15.19 -14.94 -10.28
C HIS A 36 15.21 -13.90 -11.41
N HIS A 37 16.21 -13.90 -12.29
CA HIS A 37 16.31 -12.92 -13.38
C HIS A 37 15.14 -13.01 -14.38
N GLN A 38 14.42 -14.14 -14.43
CA GLN A 38 13.18 -14.26 -15.21
C GLN A 38 12.03 -13.38 -14.68
N TYR A 39 12.12 -12.89 -13.43
CA TYR A 39 11.10 -12.08 -12.77
C TYR A 39 11.52 -10.62 -12.59
N LEU A 40 12.59 -10.17 -13.26
CA LEU A 40 13.10 -8.79 -13.13
C LEU A 40 12.03 -7.74 -13.40
N ASP A 41 11.07 -8.08 -14.24
CA ASP A 41 10.02 -7.17 -14.61
C ASP A 41 8.97 -6.94 -13.51
N LEU A 42 8.86 -7.85 -12.53
CA LEU A 42 8.05 -7.66 -11.32
C LEU A 42 8.59 -6.54 -10.42
N PHE A 43 9.86 -6.19 -10.56
CA PHE A 43 10.52 -5.13 -9.79
C PHE A 43 10.48 -3.77 -10.49
N SER A 44 9.80 -3.65 -11.63
CA SER A 44 9.69 -2.39 -12.37
C SER A 44 8.63 -1.47 -11.76
N LYS A 45 9.04 -0.31 -11.22
CA LYS A 45 8.11 0.72 -10.72
C LYS A 45 7.13 1.19 -11.79
N VAL A 46 7.62 1.44 -13.01
CA VAL A 46 6.79 1.87 -14.15
C VAL A 46 5.67 0.86 -14.47
N LYS A 47 5.93 -0.44 -14.29
CA LYS A 47 4.88 -1.45 -14.43
C LYS A 47 3.92 -1.45 -13.23
N ALA A 48 4.41 -1.21 -12.03
CA ALA A 48 3.62 -1.15 -10.80
C ALA A 48 2.67 0.06 -10.74
N GLU A 49 3.01 1.15 -11.43
CA GLU A 49 2.17 2.36 -11.52
C GLU A 49 0.96 2.22 -12.46
N LYS A 50 0.77 1.05 -13.09
CA LYS A 50 -0.38 0.78 -13.95
C LYS A 50 -1.43 -0.03 -13.21
N LEU A 51 -2.69 0.32 -13.41
CA LEU A 51 -3.79 -0.51 -12.91
C LEU A 51 -3.69 -1.93 -13.47
N PRO A 52 -3.87 -2.96 -12.62
CA PRO A 52 -3.95 -4.32 -13.10
C PRO A 52 -5.20 -4.51 -13.99
N PRO A 53 -5.20 -5.50 -14.89
CA PRO A 53 -6.40 -5.85 -15.63
C PRO A 53 -7.52 -6.30 -14.67
N ASN A 54 -8.78 -6.12 -15.07
CA ASN A 54 -9.91 -6.60 -14.29
C ASN A 54 -9.86 -8.14 -14.15
N HIS A 55 -10.12 -8.64 -12.95
CA HIS A 55 -10.14 -10.05 -12.64
C HIS A 55 -11.54 -10.52 -12.18
N ALA A 56 -11.76 -11.83 -12.15
CA ALA A 56 -13.02 -12.41 -11.65
C ALA A 56 -13.26 -12.13 -10.15
N CYS A 57 -12.23 -11.68 -9.43
CA CYS A 57 -12.22 -11.46 -7.99
C CYS A 57 -11.84 -10.02 -7.63
N ASP A 58 -12.28 -9.03 -8.41
CA ASP A 58 -12.07 -7.62 -8.10
C ASP A 58 -12.72 -7.22 -6.77
N HIS A 59 -12.12 -6.24 -6.09
CA HIS A 59 -12.60 -5.82 -4.78
C HIS A 59 -13.99 -5.17 -4.90
N HIS A 60 -14.99 -5.80 -4.28
CA HIS A 60 -16.35 -5.28 -4.19
C HIS A 60 -16.65 -4.81 -2.76
N ILE A 61 -17.09 -3.56 -2.64
CA ILE A 61 -17.51 -2.99 -1.36
C ILE A 61 -19.03 -3.17 -1.24
N GLN A 62 -19.43 -4.16 -0.46
CA GLN A 62 -20.84 -4.40 -0.16
C GLN A 62 -21.30 -3.48 0.98
N LEU A 63 -22.44 -2.79 0.79
CA LEU A 63 -23.00 -1.87 1.77
C LEU A 63 -24.19 -2.49 2.51
N GLU A 64 -24.30 -2.19 3.80
CA GLU A 64 -25.44 -2.44 4.67
C GLU A 64 -26.25 -1.13 4.80
N GLY A 65 -27.40 -1.06 4.13
CA GLY A 65 -28.31 0.08 4.23
C GLY A 65 -28.02 1.21 3.23
N SER A 66 -28.31 2.45 3.63
CA SER A 66 -28.20 3.63 2.78
C SER A 66 -26.78 4.20 2.73
N LEU A 67 -26.44 4.86 1.62
CA LEU A 67 -25.17 5.57 1.47
C LEU A 67 -24.99 6.64 2.56
N PRO A 68 -23.76 6.82 3.09
CA PRO A 68 -23.50 7.84 4.08
C PRO A 68 -23.53 9.23 3.40
N PRO A 69 -23.99 10.28 4.11
CA PRO A 69 -23.96 11.63 3.57
C PRO A 69 -22.52 12.10 3.37
N VAL A 70 -22.35 13.12 2.52
CA VAL A 70 -21.05 13.78 2.29
C VAL A 70 -20.46 14.24 3.62
N GLY A 71 -19.22 13.81 3.89
CA GLY A 71 -18.48 14.17 5.09
C GLY A 71 -18.11 15.66 5.14
N VAL A 72 -17.85 16.15 6.35
CA VAL A 72 -17.39 17.53 6.55
C VAL A 72 -15.96 17.64 6.04
N ILE A 73 -15.70 18.62 5.17
CA ILE A 73 -14.36 18.90 4.66
C ILE A 73 -13.55 19.59 5.77
N TYR A 74 -12.40 19.01 6.12
CA TYR A 74 -11.49 19.61 7.10
C TYR A 74 -10.78 20.83 6.51
N SER A 75 -10.49 21.82 7.36
CA SER A 75 -9.64 22.95 6.96
C SER A 75 -8.21 22.44 6.78
N ILE A 76 -7.60 22.82 5.65
CA ILE A 76 -6.22 22.49 5.32
C ILE A 76 -5.42 23.77 5.09
N SER A 77 -4.14 23.71 5.42
CA SER A 77 -3.14 24.75 5.15
C SER A 77 -2.79 24.84 3.66
N ASN A 78 -2.10 25.92 3.26
CA ASN A 78 -1.64 26.07 1.88
C ASN A 78 -0.70 24.93 1.46
N GLN A 79 0.22 24.52 2.35
CA GLN A 79 1.14 23.42 2.08
C GLN A 79 0.38 22.10 1.83
N GLU A 80 -0.60 21.79 2.66
CA GLU A 80 -1.46 20.60 2.50
C GLU A 80 -2.30 20.67 1.21
N SER A 81 -2.79 21.86 0.85
CA SER A 81 -3.52 22.08 -0.41
C SER A 81 -2.67 21.83 -1.65
N ASP A 82 -1.41 22.26 -1.62
CA ASP A 82 -0.47 22.02 -2.72
C ASP A 82 -0.10 20.53 -2.82
N THR A 83 0.13 19.87 -1.68
CA THR A 83 0.34 18.41 -1.65
C THR A 83 -0.89 17.65 -2.15
N LEU A 84 -2.10 18.06 -1.76
CA LEU A 84 -3.34 17.45 -2.22
C LEU A 84 -3.49 17.56 -3.73
N ARG A 85 -3.20 18.73 -4.29
CA ARG A 85 -3.31 18.97 -5.73
C ARG A 85 -2.29 18.15 -6.53
N ALA A 86 -1.05 18.06 -6.04
CA ALA A 86 -0.02 17.22 -6.66
C ALA A 86 -0.44 15.75 -6.66
N TYR A 87 -0.89 15.23 -5.50
CA TYR A 87 -1.37 13.86 -5.37
C TYR A 87 -2.52 13.55 -6.33
N ILE A 88 -3.52 14.43 -6.42
CA ILE A 88 -4.66 14.23 -7.32
C ILE A 88 -4.21 14.18 -8.78
N SER A 89 -3.38 15.14 -9.22
CA SER A 89 -2.90 15.18 -10.61
C SER A 89 -2.14 13.91 -10.98
N GLU A 90 -1.22 13.47 -10.12
CA GLU A 90 -0.42 12.26 -10.34
C GLU A 90 -1.28 10.99 -10.40
N ASN A 91 -2.22 10.82 -9.47
CA ASN A 91 -3.07 9.63 -9.42
C ASN A 91 -4.13 9.60 -10.54
N VAL A 92 -4.54 10.76 -11.05
CA VAL A 92 -5.38 10.84 -12.25
C VAL A 92 -4.58 10.46 -13.49
N GLU A 93 -3.33 10.90 -13.61
CA GLU A 93 -2.44 10.53 -14.72
C GLU A 93 -2.13 9.03 -14.73
N LYS A 94 -1.87 8.43 -13.55
CA LYS A 94 -1.71 6.98 -13.37
C LYS A 94 -3.00 6.18 -13.60
N GLY A 95 -4.15 6.85 -13.54
CA GLY A 95 -5.47 6.23 -13.65
C GLY A 95 -5.97 5.55 -12.37
N PHE A 96 -5.28 5.72 -11.24
CA PHE A 96 -5.68 5.17 -9.94
C PHE A 96 -6.96 5.81 -9.39
N ILE A 97 -7.19 7.08 -9.71
CA ILE A 97 -8.42 7.80 -9.38
C ILE A 97 -8.97 8.51 -10.60
N TRP A 98 -10.27 8.78 -10.60
CA TRP A 98 -10.93 9.57 -11.63
C TRP A 98 -12.04 10.44 -11.02
N PRO A 99 -12.44 11.54 -11.68
CA PRO A 99 -13.57 12.34 -11.25
C PRO A 99 -14.84 11.49 -11.20
N SER A 100 -15.54 11.50 -10.06
CA SER A 100 -16.79 10.75 -9.88
C SER A 100 -17.95 11.67 -9.51
N SER A 101 -19.16 11.28 -9.90
CA SER A 101 -20.43 11.93 -9.56
C SER A 101 -21.16 11.20 -8.43
N SER A 102 -20.41 10.76 -7.42
CA SER A 102 -20.95 10.03 -6.27
C SER A 102 -21.82 10.93 -5.38
N SER A 103 -22.93 10.40 -4.88
CA SER A 103 -23.78 11.07 -3.87
C SER A 103 -23.19 11.05 -2.46
N THR A 104 -22.07 10.32 -2.27
CA THR A 104 -21.29 10.28 -1.03
C THR A 104 -19.86 10.76 -1.27
N GLY A 105 -19.26 11.37 -0.25
CA GLY A 105 -17.91 11.91 -0.29
C GLY A 105 -17.29 11.86 1.10
N THR A 106 -15.98 11.60 1.16
CA THR A 106 -15.24 11.44 2.41
C THR A 106 -14.09 12.45 2.45
N PRO A 107 -13.84 13.13 3.58
CA PRO A 107 -12.78 14.12 3.65
C PRO A 107 -11.40 13.47 3.66
N VAL A 108 -10.42 14.27 3.28
CA VAL A 108 -8.99 13.95 3.35
C VAL A 108 -8.39 14.68 4.54
N LEU A 109 -7.44 14.04 5.22
CA LEU A 109 -6.62 14.62 6.28
C LEU A 109 -5.14 14.31 6.01
N PHE A 110 -4.26 15.09 6.64
CA PHE A 110 -2.82 14.90 6.50
C PHE A 110 -2.18 14.49 7.82
N VAL A 111 -1.22 13.57 7.75
CA VAL A 111 -0.39 13.13 8.87
C VAL A 111 1.07 13.46 8.57
N LYS A 112 1.78 14.04 9.52
CA LYS A 112 3.21 14.31 9.37
C LYS A 112 4.02 13.03 9.48
N LYS A 113 4.86 12.78 8.48
CA LYS A 113 5.90 11.75 8.50
C LYS A 113 7.05 12.14 9.44
N LYS A 114 7.89 11.16 9.78
CA LYS A 114 9.13 11.37 10.55
C LYS A 114 10.13 12.27 9.81
N ASP A 115 10.19 12.15 8.48
CA ASP A 115 11.05 12.93 7.57
C ASP A 115 10.57 14.38 7.35
N GLY A 116 9.42 14.76 7.92
CA GLY A 116 8.80 16.08 7.73
C GLY A 116 7.83 16.19 6.55
N GLY A 117 7.69 15.13 5.75
CA GLY A 117 6.70 15.01 4.68
C GLY A 117 5.27 14.87 5.19
N LEU A 118 4.30 14.95 4.26
CA LEU A 118 2.87 14.81 4.56
C LEU A 118 2.34 13.51 3.92
N HIS A 119 1.67 12.68 4.74
CA HIS A 119 0.86 11.56 4.26
C HIS A 119 -0.58 11.99 4.08
N LEU A 120 -1.09 11.85 2.86
CA LEU A 120 -2.51 11.99 2.57
C LEU A 120 -3.27 10.76 3.10
N CYS A 121 -4.34 10.99 3.86
CA CYS A 121 -5.20 9.94 4.39
C CYS A 121 -6.67 10.26 4.13
N VAL A 122 -7.40 9.32 3.54
CA VAL A 122 -8.86 9.45 3.35
C VAL A 122 -9.58 8.91 4.59
N ASP A 123 -10.50 9.68 5.15
CA ASP A 123 -11.19 9.35 6.41
C ASP A 123 -12.35 8.36 6.22
N TYR A 124 -12.05 7.10 5.92
CA TYR A 124 -13.09 6.09 5.64
C TYR A 124 -13.96 5.67 6.84
N ARG A 125 -13.92 6.36 7.99
CA ARG A 125 -14.69 5.96 9.19
C ARG A 125 -16.20 5.88 8.93
N LYS A 126 -16.78 6.88 8.25
CA LYS A 126 -18.21 6.93 7.91
C LYS A 126 -18.63 5.87 6.87
N PRO A 127 -17.94 5.72 5.72
CA PRO A 127 -18.29 4.64 4.81
C PRO A 127 -18.05 3.26 5.43
N ASN A 128 -16.97 3.05 6.19
CA ASN A 128 -16.71 1.77 6.84
C ASN A 128 -17.75 1.38 7.90
N SER A 129 -18.52 2.32 8.46
CA SER A 129 -19.62 1.98 9.39
C SER A 129 -20.84 1.39 8.70
N VAL A 130 -21.00 1.63 7.39
CA VAL A 130 -22.09 1.06 6.58
C VAL A 130 -21.59 -0.03 5.62
N THR A 131 -20.30 -0.34 5.61
CA THR A 131 -19.75 -1.43 4.80
C THR A 131 -19.91 -2.77 5.53
N MET A 132 -20.38 -3.79 4.81
CA MET A 132 -20.42 -5.15 5.33
C MET A 132 -18.99 -5.64 5.58
N LYS A 133 -18.71 -6.06 6.82
CA LYS A 133 -17.38 -6.55 7.19
C LYS A 133 -17.14 -7.91 6.54
N ASN A 134 -16.23 -7.96 5.56
CA ASN A 134 -15.72 -9.22 5.02
C ASN A 134 -14.79 -9.88 6.06
N LYS A 135 -15.36 -10.75 6.90
CA LYS A 135 -14.63 -11.47 7.95
C LYS A 135 -13.98 -12.72 7.38
N TYR A 136 -12.80 -12.55 6.76
CA TYR A 136 -11.96 -13.69 6.43
C TYR A 136 -11.15 -14.12 7.68
N PRO A 137 -11.16 -15.42 8.05
CA PRO A 137 -10.41 -15.88 9.22
C PRO A 137 -8.91 -15.85 8.90
N VAL A 138 -8.19 -14.91 9.52
CA VAL A 138 -6.72 -14.93 9.53
C VAL A 138 -6.28 -15.92 10.61
N PRO A 139 -5.54 -16.99 10.26
CA PRO A 139 -5.09 -17.96 11.23
C PRO A 139 -4.12 -17.32 12.23
N PRO A 140 -4.13 -17.73 13.51
CA PRO A 140 -3.19 -17.24 14.50
C PRO A 140 -1.76 -17.61 14.12
N MET A 141 -0.81 -16.74 14.47
CA MET A 141 0.60 -16.89 14.10
C MET A 141 1.19 -18.26 14.52
N ASN A 142 0.84 -18.78 15.69
CA ASN A 142 1.32 -20.09 16.16
C ASN A 142 0.90 -21.25 15.23
N GLN A 143 -0.30 -21.19 14.64
CA GLN A 143 -0.74 -22.20 13.69
C GLN A 143 0.02 -22.09 12.37
N LEU A 144 0.24 -20.87 11.87
CA LEU A 144 1.07 -20.64 10.68
C LEU A 144 2.50 -21.15 10.88
N LEU A 145 3.13 -20.85 12.02
CA LEU A 145 4.49 -21.29 12.34
C LEU A 145 4.64 -22.81 12.44
N THR A 146 3.57 -23.52 12.84
CA THR A 146 3.60 -24.98 12.90
C THR A 146 3.76 -25.59 11.51
N VAL A 147 3.18 -24.99 10.47
CA VAL A 147 3.32 -25.45 9.07
C VAL A 147 4.77 -25.35 8.60
N PHE A 148 5.52 -24.39 9.12
CA PHE A 148 6.93 -24.16 8.79
C PHE A 148 7.90 -25.03 9.60
N SER A 149 7.40 -25.82 10.57
CA SER A 149 8.23 -26.67 11.41
C SER A 149 8.98 -27.73 10.59
N GLY A 150 10.31 -27.78 10.74
CA GLY A 150 11.17 -28.73 10.04
C GLY A 150 11.78 -28.19 8.74
N SER A 151 11.39 -27.00 8.29
CA SER A 151 12.08 -26.29 7.22
C SER A 151 13.31 -25.56 7.75
N SER A 152 14.40 -25.57 6.98
CA SER A 152 15.67 -24.91 7.33
C SER A 152 15.96 -23.65 6.51
N ILE A 153 15.24 -23.45 5.41
CA ILE A 153 15.42 -22.33 4.48
C ILE A 153 14.06 -21.66 4.28
N PHE A 154 14.03 -20.34 4.42
CA PHE A 154 12.84 -19.51 4.23
C PHE A 154 13.11 -18.41 3.21
N SER A 155 12.12 -18.10 2.40
CA SER A 155 12.09 -16.91 1.55
C SER A 155 10.95 -16.00 2.01
N ASN A 156 11.20 -14.69 2.01
CA ASN A 156 10.21 -13.68 2.34
C ASN A 156 10.01 -12.79 1.11
N ILE A 157 8.75 -12.57 0.75
CA ILE A 157 8.36 -11.73 -0.37
C ILE A 157 7.50 -10.60 0.20
N TYR A 158 7.98 -9.38 0.05
CA TYR A 158 7.22 -8.18 0.37
C TYR A 158 6.62 -7.62 -0.91
N LEU A 159 5.30 -7.48 -0.92
CA LEU A 159 4.58 -6.84 -2.01
C LEU A 159 4.43 -5.35 -1.66
N CYS A 160 4.88 -4.47 -2.55
CA CYS A 160 4.65 -3.03 -2.43
C CYS A 160 3.31 -2.69 -3.10
N GLY A 161 2.41 -2.03 -2.37
CA GLY A 161 1.22 -1.43 -2.97
C GLY A 161 1.60 -0.11 -3.63
N SER A 162 1.21 0.07 -4.89
CA SER A 162 1.35 1.34 -5.61
C SER A 162 0.29 2.36 -5.22
#